data_AF-A0A0R3QGN5-F1
#
_entry.id   AF-A0A0R3QGN5-F1
#
_cell.length_a   1.000
_cell.length_b   1.000
_cell.length_c   1.000
_cell.angle_alpha   90.00
_cell.angle_beta   90.00
_cell.angle_gamma   90.00
#
_symmetry.space_group_name_H-M   'P 1'
#
loop_
_entity.id
_entity.type
_entity.pdbx_description
1 polymer ?
#
loop_
_entity_poly.entity_id
_entity_poly.type
_entity_poly.pdbx_seq_one_letter_code
_entity_poly.pdbx_strand_id
1 'polypeptide(L)'
;QCRYCTSPESRNCGIIGPPDGIGIPNTDFLLYVSAVLSQRCKNIDTVAYAAHCQQEADLDRPIAGHVNLCPNALSTALHDREVLLSTVKHEILHALGFSAGLYAFFRDDNGKPRTQRNRYNKPISLNKDRGYYNWDSNTIQTIIRNDWWTAEGMVKR
;
A
#
# COMPACT_ATOMS: atom_id res chain seq x y z
N GLN A 1 -11.70 7.87 17.06
CA GLN A 1 -10.83 8.91 17.66
C GLN A 1 -9.41 8.37 17.63
N CYS A 2 -8.39 9.22 17.51
CA CYS A 2 -7.00 8.73 17.50
C CYS A 2 -6.54 8.40 18.92
N ARG A 3 -6.08 7.16 19.13
CA ARG A 3 -5.45 6.75 20.39
C ARG A 3 -3.94 6.90 20.26
N TYR A 4 -3.35 7.72 21.11
CA TYR A 4 -1.90 7.93 21.14
C TYR A 4 -1.37 7.49 22.50
N CYS A 5 -0.22 6.81 22.50
CA CYS A 5 0.43 6.36 23.72
C CYS A 5 1.78 7.06 23.82
N THR A 6 2.05 7.73 24.94
CA THR A 6 3.30 8.46 25.17
C THR A 6 4.42 7.58 25.73
N SER A 7 4.09 6.34 26.13
CA SER A 7 5.04 5.35 26.62
C SER A 7 4.82 4.01 25.91
N PRO A 8 5.90 3.24 25.63
CA PRO A 8 5.80 1.86 25.13
C PRO A 8 5.08 0.92 26.11
N GLU A 9 4.99 1.29 27.39
CA GLU A 9 4.11 0.65 28.35
C GLU A 9 2.70 1.23 28.19
N SER A 10 1.79 0.41 27.67
CA SER A 10 0.40 0.71 27.28
C SER A 10 -0.52 1.29 28.38
N ARG A 11 0.00 1.76 29.51
CA ARG A 11 -0.77 2.28 30.64
C ARG A 11 -1.21 3.74 30.44
N ASN A 12 -0.52 4.51 29.59
CA ASN A 12 -0.81 5.93 29.35
C ASN A 12 -1.14 6.18 27.87
N CYS A 13 -2.30 5.70 27.42
CA CYS A 13 -2.83 5.97 26.09
C CYS A 13 -4.00 6.95 26.19
N GLY A 14 -3.82 8.16 25.65
CA GLY A 14 -4.86 9.18 25.55
C GLY A 14 -5.68 9.05 24.26
N ILE A 15 -6.86 9.68 24.26
CA ILE A 15 -7.71 9.82 23.07
C ILE A 15 -7.68 11.29 22.67
N ILE A 16 -7.33 11.58 21.42
CA ILE A 16 -7.40 12.93 20.85
C ILE A 16 -8.31 12.96 19.63
N GLY A 17 -8.85 14.15 19.39
CA GLY A 17 -9.69 14.45 18.25
C GLY A 17 -11.18 14.38 18.53
N PRO A 18 -11.99 14.92 17.59
CA PRO A 18 -13.44 14.85 17.68
C PRO A 18 -13.91 13.39 17.73
N PRO A 19 -15.10 13.12 18.31
CA PRO A 19 -15.72 11.80 18.27
C PRO A 19 -15.75 11.23 16.85
N ASP A 20 -15.77 9.90 16.74
CA ASP A 20 -15.93 9.26 15.44
C ASP A 20 -17.22 9.72 14.79
N GLY A 21 -17.11 10.22 13.57
CA GLY A 21 -18.26 10.58 12.75
C GLY A 21 -18.97 9.32 12.23
N ILE A 22 -20.10 9.54 11.58
CA ILE A 22 -20.90 8.46 10.97
C ILE A 22 -20.19 7.71 9.83
N GLY A 23 -19.04 8.21 9.36
CA GLY A 23 -18.33 7.68 8.20
C GLY A 23 -19.08 7.94 6.89
N ILE A 24 -18.71 7.20 5.84
CA ILE A 24 -19.38 7.24 4.54
C ILE A 24 -20.13 5.90 4.37
N PRO A 25 -21.48 5.91 4.23
CA PRO A 25 -22.25 4.68 4.12
C PRO A 25 -21.93 3.94 2.82
N ASN A 26 -22.11 2.60 2.82
CA ASN A 26 -21.95 1.73 1.65
C ASN A 26 -20.63 1.94 0.88
N THR A 27 -19.54 2.20 1.61
CA THR A 27 -18.23 2.50 1.02
C THR A 27 -17.18 1.56 1.58
N ASP A 28 -16.48 0.86 0.68
CA ASP A 28 -15.39 -0.06 1.02
C ASP A 28 -14.03 0.61 1.10
N PHE A 29 -13.84 1.66 0.29
CA PHE A 29 -12.56 2.33 0.14
C PHE A 29 -12.75 3.79 -0.27
N LEU A 30 -12.05 4.70 0.41
CA LEU A 30 -11.99 6.11 0.05
C LEU A 30 -10.69 6.44 -0.67
N LEU A 31 -10.78 6.87 -1.93
CA LEU A 31 -9.63 7.32 -2.69
C LEU A 31 -9.61 8.84 -2.80
N TYR A 32 -8.62 9.46 -2.18
CA TYR A 32 -8.33 10.88 -2.36
C TYR A 32 -7.43 11.05 -3.59
N VAL A 33 -7.82 11.92 -4.51
CA VAL A 33 -7.06 12.17 -5.74
C VAL A 33 -6.62 13.63 -5.76
N SER A 34 -5.34 13.86 -6.05
CA SER A 34 -4.81 15.21 -6.28
C SER A 34 -3.96 15.26 -7.55
N ALA A 35 -3.78 16.47 -8.07
CA ALA A 35 -2.86 16.76 -9.17
C ALA A 35 -2.01 17.98 -8.81
N VAL A 36 -1.12 17.81 -7.82
CA VAL A 36 -0.26 18.89 -7.32
C VAL A 36 1.21 18.58 -7.57
N LEU A 37 1.98 19.62 -7.89
CA LEU A 37 3.42 19.52 -8.07
C LEU A 37 4.11 19.44 -6.70
N SER A 38 4.11 18.24 -6.12
CA SER A 38 4.74 17.97 -4.83
C SER A 38 6.26 17.79 -4.96
N GLN A 39 6.98 17.73 -3.84
CA GLN A 39 8.41 17.46 -3.84
C GLN A 39 8.75 16.10 -4.50
N ARG A 40 7.88 15.10 -4.37
CA ARG A 40 8.05 13.79 -5.04
C ARG A 40 8.01 13.91 -6.56
N CYS A 41 7.18 14.80 -7.09
CA CYS A 41 7.07 15.06 -8.52
C CYS A 41 8.30 15.76 -9.13
N LYS A 42 9.26 16.22 -8.31
CA LYS A 42 10.53 16.76 -8.81
C LYS A 42 11.53 15.67 -9.20
N ASN A 43 11.29 14.43 -8.76
CA ASN A 43 12.07 13.29 -9.22
C ASN A 43 11.67 12.96 -10.65
N ILE A 44 12.65 12.90 -11.56
CA ILE A 44 12.43 12.73 -13.01
C ILE A 44 11.65 11.46 -13.33
N ASP A 45 11.80 10.41 -12.51
CA ASP A 45 11.14 9.12 -12.74
C ASP A 45 9.74 9.02 -12.10
N THR A 46 9.26 10.06 -11.41
CA THR A 46 7.96 10.03 -10.71
C THR A 46 6.87 10.72 -11.52
N VAL A 47 6.04 9.92 -12.19
CA VAL A 47 4.88 10.39 -12.96
C VAL A 47 3.60 10.50 -12.13
N ALA A 48 3.49 9.67 -11.09
CA ALA A 48 2.43 9.67 -10.11
C ALA A 48 2.94 8.92 -8.87
N TYR A 49 2.22 9.02 -7.76
CA TYR A 49 2.46 8.17 -6.60
C TYR A 49 1.17 7.95 -5.83
N ALA A 50 1.08 6.80 -5.17
CA ALA A 50 -0.02 6.50 -4.31
C ALA A 50 0.35 5.64 -3.11
N ALA A 51 -0.47 5.74 -2.07
CA ALA A 51 -0.32 4.93 -0.87
C ALA A 51 -1.67 4.79 -0.16
N HIS A 52 -1.80 3.72 0.63
CA HIS A 52 -2.85 3.65 1.64
C HIS A 52 -2.58 4.71 2.72
N CYS A 53 -3.65 5.26 3.27
CA CYS A 53 -3.62 6.19 4.40
C CYS A 53 -4.12 5.51 5.68
N GLN A 54 -5.03 4.54 5.55
CA GLN A 54 -5.65 3.87 6.69
C GLN A 54 -6.00 2.42 6.36
N GLN A 55 -5.80 1.55 7.34
CA GLN A 55 -6.31 0.17 7.35
C GLN A 55 -7.40 0.04 8.41
N GLU A 56 -8.39 -0.82 8.17
CA GLU A 56 -9.33 -1.21 9.23
C GLU A 56 -8.62 -2.01 10.34
N ALA A 57 -9.21 -2.03 11.53
CA ALA A 57 -8.60 -2.62 12.71
C ALA A 57 -8.59 -4.16 12.72
N ASP A 58 -9.59 -4.79 12.09
CA ASP A 58 -9.86 -6.22 12.27
C ASP A 58 -9.14 -7.08 11.21
N LEU A 59 -9.32 -6.75 9.93
CA LEU A 59 -8.75 -7.51 8.82
C LEU A 59 -7.53 -6.84 8.17
N ASP A 60 -7.05 -5.71 8.70
CA ASP A 60 -5.93 -4.95 8.14
C ASP A 60 -6.14 -4.52 6.66
N ARG A 61 -7.39 -4.49 6.17
CA ARG A 61 -7.72 -4.07 4.81
C ARG A 61 -7.53 -2.55 4.66
N PRO A 62 -6.84 -2.04 3.63
CA PRO A 62 -6.84 -0.62 3.33
C PRO A 62 -8.28 -0.11 3.11
N ILE A 63 -8.66 0.96 3.80
CA ILE A 63 -10.00 1.57 3.69
C ILE A 63 -9.94 3.03 3.20
N ALA A 64 -8.74 3.62 3.19
CA ALA A 64 -8.50 4.90 2.58
C ALA A 64 -7.11 4.93 1.96
N GLY A 65 -6.98 5.66 0.86
CA GLY A 65 -5.71 5.90 0.20
C GLY A 65 -5.70 7.22 -0.55
N HIS A 66 -4.50 7.62 -0.96
CA HIS A 66 -4.27 8.86 -1.70
C HIS A 66 -3.45 8.54 -2.94
N VAL A 67 -3.86 9.14 -4.07
CA VAL A 67 -3.11 9.16 -5.32
C VAL A 67 -2.84 10.62 -5.68
N ASN A 68 -1.59 10.93 -6.03
CA ASN A 68 -1.24 12.19 -6.66
C ASN A 68 -0.70 11.96 -8.07
N LEU A 69 -1.28 12.64 -9.04
CA LEU A 69 -0.78 12.70 -10.41
C LEU A 69 0.16 13.90 -10.54
N CYS A 70 1.40 13.68 -10.97
CA CYS A 70 2.36 14.77 -11.09
C CYS A 70 2.02 15.65 -12.29
N PRO A 71 1.73 16.95 -12.09
CA PRO A 71 1.46 17.85 -13.21
C PRO A 71 2.64 17.90 -14.17
N ASN A 72 2.36 17.91 -15.47
CA ASN A 72 3.34 17.92 -16.57
C ASN A 72 4.14 16.63 -16.80
N ALA A 73 4.06 15.64 -15.90
CA ALA A 73 4.72 14.34 -16.10
C ALA A 73 3.88 13.35 -16.92
N LEU A 74 2.60 13.63 -17.09
CA LEU A 74 1.64 12.80 -17.81
C LEU A 74 1.05 13.55 -19.00
N SER A 75 1.18 12.97 -20.18
CA SER A 75 0.51 13.45 -21.39
C SER A 75 -0.98 13.05 -21.37
N THR A 76 -1.84 13.99 -21.75
CA THR A 76 -3.28 13.76 -21.96
C THR A 76 -3.63 13.60 -23.44
N ALA A 77 -2.63 13.51 -24.32
CA ALA A 77 -2.85 13.27 -25.74
C ALA A 77 -3.51 11.90 -25.98
N LEU A 78 -4.33 11.81 -27.03
CA LEU A 78 -5.10 10.59 -27.31
C LEU A 78 -4.23 9.34 -27.50
N HIS A 79 -3.05 9.49 -28.08
CA HIS A 79 -2.11 8.38 -28.29
C HIS A 79 -1.50 7.86 -26.97
N ASP A 80 -1.40 8.71 -25.94
CA ASP A 80 -0.81 8.36 -24.64
C ASP A 80 -1.86 7.88 -23.62
N ARG A 81 -3.13 7.82 -24.01
CA ARG A 81 -4.25 7.50 -23.12
C ARG A 81 -4.10 6.13 -22.46
N GLU A 82 -3.60 5.13 -23.17
CA GLU A 82 -3.41 3.79 -22.61
C GLU A 82 -2.32 3.77 -21.53
N VAL A 83 -1.23 4.50 -21.76
CA VAL A 83 -0.15 4.66 -20.78
C VAL A 83 -0.67 5.38 -19.54
N LEU A 84 -1.41 6.48 -19.72
CA LEU A 84 -2.03 7.21 -18.61
C LEU A 84 -2.93 6.31 -17.77
N LEU A 85 -3.82 5.56 -18.41
CA LEU A 85 -4.73 4.63 -17.73
C LEU A 85 -3.97 3.52 -17.00
N SER A 86 -2.91 2.99 -17.61
CA SER A 86 -2.05 1.97 -16.99
C SER A 86 -1.37 2.51 -15.73
N THR A 87 -0.78 3.70 -15.81
CA THR A 87 -0.14 4.38 -14.67
C THR A 87 -1.13 4.63 -13.54
N VAL A 88 -2.31 5.19 -13.83
CA VAL A 88 -3.32 5.45 -12.78
C VAL A 88 -3.79 4.15 -12.12
N LYS A 89 -3.98 3.07 -12.90
CA LYS A 89 -4.31 1.74 -12.35
C LYS A 89 -3.20 1.22 -11.44
N HIS A 90 -1.95 1.33 -11.87
CA HIS A 90 -0.78 0.92 -11.09
C HIS A 90 -0.74 1.63 -9.72
N GLU A 91 -0.94 2.94 -9.71
CA GLU A 91 -0.97 3.72 -8.48
C GLU A 91 -2.17 3.36 -7.58
N ILE A 92 -3.36 3.18 -8.15
CA ILE A 92 -4.53 2.77 -7.37
C ILE A 92 -4.28 1.38 -6.73
N LEU A 93 -3.62 0.45 -7.41
CA LEU A 93 -3.26 -0.84 -6.84
C LEU A 93 -2.34 -0.71 -5.62
N HIS A 94 -1.40 0.23 -5.63
CA HIS A 94 -0.57 0.53 -4.46
C HIS A 94 -1.43 1.01 -3.27
N ALA A 95 -2.39 1.90 -3.52
CA ALA A 95 -3.32 2.39 -2.50
C ALA A 95 -4.26 1.31 -1.95
N LEU A 96 -4.67 0.36 -2.80
CA LEU A 96 -5.53 -0.78 -2.42
C LEU A 96 -4.81 -1.88 -1.65
N GLY A 97 -3.48 -1.87 -1.61
CA GLY A 97 -2.71 -2.77 -0.76
C GLY A 97 -1.54 -3.47 -1.42
N PHE A 98 -1.35 -3.29 -2.72
CA PHE A 98 -0.23 -3.90 -3.46
C PHE A 98 1.08 -3.14 -3.21
N SER A 99 1.49 -3.06 -1.95
CA SER A 99 2.65 -2.32 -1.50
C SER A 99 3.49 -3.21 -0.58
N ALA A 100 4.82 -3.18 -0.72
CA ALA A 100 5.73 -4.04 0.07
C ALA A 100 5.50 -3.92 1.59
N GLY A 101 5.17 -2.72 2.06
CA GLY A 101 4.87 -2.47 3.47
C GLY A 101 3.59 -3.12 4.00
N LEU A 102 2.73 -3.60 3.10
CA LEU A 102 1.44 -4.19 3.42
C LEU A 102 1.37 -5.71 3.24
N TYR A 103 2.33 -6.33 2.56
CA TYR A 103 2.28 -7.78 2.31
C TYR A 103 2.21 -8.60 3.60
N ALA A 104 2.94 -8.22 4.64
CA ALA A 104 2.87 -8.91 5.94
C ALA A 104 1.46 -8.86 6.58
N PHE A 105 0.58 -7.97 6.11
CA PHE A 105 -0.77 -7.82 6.61
C PHE A 105 -1.81 -8.64 5.84
N PHE A 106 -1.42 -9.31 4.75
CA PHE A 106 -2.34 -10.07 3.91
C PHE A 106 -2.98 -11.25 4.67
N ARG A 107 -4.20 -11.58 4.23
CA ARG A 107 -5.04 -12.65 4.78
C ARG A 107 -5.40 -13.65 3.68
N ASP A 108 -5.81 -14.85 4.10
CA ASP A 108 -6.39 -15.84 3.20
C ASP A 108 -7.89 -15.59 2.98
N ASP A 109 -8.53 -16.45 2.18
CA ASP A 109 -9.95 -16.33 1.80
C ASP A 109 -10.89 -16.51 3.01
N ASN A 110 -10.39 -17.07 4.12
CA ASN A 110 -11.14 -17.21 5.37
C ASN A 110 -10.87 -16.02 6.33
N GLY A 111 -10.13 -14.99 5.88
CA GLY A 111 -9.75 -13.84 6.69
C GLY A 111 -8.64 -14.12 7.72
N LYS A 112 -7.99 -15.29 7.66
CA LYS A 112 -6.89 -15.62 8.58
C LYS A 112 -5.59 -14.96 8.14
N PRO A 113 -4.77 -14.40 9.05
CA PRO A 113 -3.47 -13.84 8.69
C PRO A 113 -2.58 -14.86 7.97
N ARG A 114 -1.99 -14.45 6.84
CA ARG A 114 -0.97 -15.26 6.15
C ARG A 114 0.36 -15.21 6.89
N THR A 115 0.72 -14.05 7.42
CA THR A 115 1.93 -13.86 8.24
C THR A 115 1.63 -14.04 9.73
N GLN A 116 2.54 -14.70 10.46
CA GLN A 116 2.41 -14.92 11.91
C GLN A 116 2.23 -13.60 12.69
N ARG A 117 1.29 -13.59 13.64
CA ARG A 117 0.91 -12.42 14.44
C ARG A 117 1.31 -12.56 15.92
N ASN A 118 1.58 -11.43 16.57
CA ASN A 118 1.76 -11.34 18.02
C ASN A 118 0.40 -11.23 18.75
N ARG A 119 0.44 -11.11 20.09
CA ARG A 119 -0.75 -10.92 20.95
C ARG A 119 -1.58 -9.66 20.65
N TYR A 120 -1.05 -8.72 19.86
CA TYR A 120 -1.71 -7.49 19.43
C TYR A 120 -2.17 -7.55 17.97
N ASN A 121 -2.23 -8.75 17.37
CA ASN A 121 -2.63 -8.99 15.97
C ASN A 121 -1.69 -8.32 14.93
N LYS A 122 -0.46 -7.95 15.31
CA LYS A 122 0.54 -7.36 14.39
C LYS A 122 1.58 -8.38 13.95
N PRO A 123 2.13 -8.26 12.71
CA PRO A 123 3.20 -9.14 12.27
C PRO A 123 4.41 -9.10 13.20
N ILE A 124 5.06 -10.24 13.40
CA ILE A 124 6.13 -10.38 14.42
C ILE A 124 7.49 -9.85 13.98
N SER A 125 7.77 -9.86 12.68
CA SER A 125 9.10 -9.64 12.12
C SER A 125 9.18 -8.26 11.47
N LEU A 126 9.70 -7.27 12.19
CA LEU A 126 9.93 -5.92 11.65
C LEU A 126 11.33 -5.85 11.01
N ASN A 127 11.39 -5.54 9.71
CA ASN A 127 12.65 -5.24 9.03
C ASN A 127 13.04 -3.79 9.31
N LYS A 128 14.02 -3.57 10.19
CA LYS A 128 14.46 -2.22 10.58
C LYS A 128 15.09 -1.44 9.43
N ASP A 129 15.80 -2.11 8.52
CA ASP A 129 16.49 -1.46 7.41
C ASP A 129 15.49 -0.92 6.37
N ARG A 130 14.41 -1.67 6.14
CA ARG A 130 13.38 -1.31 5.15
C ARG A 130 12.18 -0.56 5.75
N GLY A 131 12.04 -0.55 7.07
CA GLY A 131 10.95 0.13 7.77
C GLY A 131 9.58 -0.54 7.66
N TYR A 132 9.52 -1.82 7.28
CA TYR A 132 8.27 -2.56 7.17
C TYR A 132 8.38 -4.00 7.68
N TYR A 133 7.24 -4.64 7.92
CA TYR A 133 7.20 -6.03 8.39
C TYR A 133 7.52 -7.01 7.26
N ASN A 134 8.31 -8.04 7.58
CA ASN A 134 8.54 -9.16 6.68
C ASN A 134 7.27 -10.00 6.58
N TRP A 135 6.94 -10.44 5.38
CA TRP A 135 5.85 -11.38 5.09
C TRP A 135 6.35 -12.82 5.13
N ASP A 136 5.45 -13.76 5.42
CA ASP A 136 5.75 -15.19 5.33
C ASP A 136 5.68 -15.68 3.86
N SER A 137 6.34 -16.81 3.57
CA SER A 137 6.47 -17.37 2.22
C SER A 137 5.15 -17.75 1.54
N ASN A 138 4.08 -17.91 2.32
CA ASN A 138 2.72 -18.14 1.84
C ASN A 138 2.01 -16.86 1.32
N THR A 139 2.71 -15.72 1.33
CA THR A 139 2.22 -14.43 0.83
C THR A 139 2.95 -14.03 -0.45
N ILE A 140 4.28 -13.88 -0.39
CA ILE A 140 5.12 -13.58 -1.56
C ILE A 140 6.33 -14.52 -1.50
N GLN A 141 6.59 -15.21 -2.62
CA GLN A 141 7.69 -16.14 -2.77
C GLN A 141 8.50 -15.78 -4.02
N THR A 142 9.83 -15.74 -3.88
CA THR A 142 10.72 -15.65 -5.03
C THR A 142 10.81 -17.02 -5.70
N ILE A 143 10.51 -17.07 -6.99
CA ILE A 143 10.68 -18.27 -7.82
C ILE A 143 11.85 -18.06 -8.78
N ILE A 144 12.70 -19.08 -8.93
CA ILE A 144 13.78 -19.11 -9.92
C ILE A 144 13.29 -19.96 -11.08
N ARG A 145 13.23 -19.37 -12.28
CA ARG A 145 12.91 -20.08 -13.53
C ARG A 145 14.15 -20.13 -14.39
N ASN A 146 14.68 -21.33 -14.61
CA ASN A 146 15.92 -21.56 -15.38
C ASN A 146 15.67 -21.70 -16.89
N ASP A 147 14.40 -21.74 -17.28
CA ASP A 147 13.86 -21.95 -18.62
C ASP A 147 13.11 -20.72 -19.15
N TRP A 148 13.35 -19.54 -18.55
CA TRP A 148 12.65 -18.32 -18.94
C TRP A 148 13.03 -17.91 -20.36
N TRP A 149 12.02 -17.79 -21.23
CA TRP A 149 12.18 -17.33 -22.60
C TRP A 149 11.73 -15.87 -22.75
N THR A 150 12.57 -15.04 -23.37
CA THR A 150 12.22 -13.69 -23.83
C THR A 150 12.22 -13.66 -25.37
N ALA A 151 11.85 -12.51 -25.95
CA ALA A 151 11.96 -12.30 -27.40
C ALA A 151 13.40 -12.46 -27.93
N GLU A 152 14.40 -12.34 -27.06
CA GLU A 152 15.83 -12.49 -27.37
C GLU A 152 16.34 -13.93 -27.17
N GLY A 153 15.46 -14.85 -26.75
CA GLY A 153 15.78 -16.26 -26.50
C GLY A 153 15.73 -16.65 -25.02
N MET A 154 16.31 -17.81 -24.70
CA MET A 154 16.33 -18.31 -23.33
C MET A 154 17.31 -17.50 -22.47
N VAL A 155 16.83 -16.97 -21.35
CA VAL A 155 17.64 -16.21 -20.40
C VAL A 155 18.66 -17.15 -19.77
N LYS A 156 19.91 -17.09 -20.25
CA LYS A 156 21.04 -17.79 -19.66
C LYS A 156 21.59 -16.94 -18.52
N ARG A 157 21.92 -17.62 -17.42
CA ARG A 157 22.47 -17.00 -16.22
C ARG A 157 23.94 -16.66 -16.39
#